data_AF-A0A941PMH2-F1
#
_entry.id   AF-A0A941PMH2-F1
#
_cell.length_a   1.000
_cell.length_b   1.000
_cell.length_c   1.000
_cell.angle_alpha   90.00
_cell.angle_beta   90.00
_cell.angle_gamma   90.00
#
_symmetry.space_group_name_H-M   'P 1'
#
loop_
_entity.id
_entity.type
_entity.pdbx_description
1 polymer ?
#
loop_
_entity_poly.entity_id
_entity_poly.type
_entity_poly.pdbx_seq_one_letter_code
_entity_poly.pdbx_strand_id
1 'polypeptide(L)'
;MQPVQRITAAEAQVLEATLPQGLTEPMREVALCLFEALALQDGRAGSKHPNDDWRSALQRLAQQVLAQLAHMAATLGGGAIYLAKGIAVHLSARDREMCAQFRGNNYAQLARAYGLTEMRVRQIVDAYQREAFLRRQHVLPGLETADIS
;
A
#
# COMPACT_ATOMS: atom_id res chain seq x y z
N MET A 1 -19.28 -17.31 8.69
CA MET A 1 -18.14 -16.41 8.95
C MET A 1 -17.14 -17.18 9.80
N GLN A 2 -15.95 -17.48 9.28
CA GLN A 2 -14.88 -18.00 10.13
C GLN A 2 -14.41 -16.87 11.07
N PRO A 3 -14.04 -17.15 12.33
CA PRO A 3 -13.49 -16.14 13.21
C PRO A 3 -12.27 -15.53 12.55
N VAL A 4 -12.22 -14.19 12.47
CA VAL A 4 -11.03 -13.49 11.98
C VAL A 4 -9.93 -13.74 13.01
N GLN A 5 -8.98 -14.61 12.67
CA GLN A 5 -7.81 -14.85 13.49
C GLN A 5 -7.06 -13.51 13.60
N ARG A 6 -6.81 -13.09 14.84
CA ARG A 6 -6.04 -11.88 15.17
C ARG A 6 -4.88 -12.30 16.05
N ILE A 7 -3.79 -11.55 15.98
CA ILE A 7 -2.73 -11.69 16.96
C ILE A 7 -3.23 -11.29 18.35
N THR A 8 -2.62 -11.83 19.39
CA THR A 8 -2.95 -11.46 20.77
C THR A 8 -2.15 -10.25 21.23
N ALA A 9 -2.56 -9.64 22.36
CA ALA A 9 -1.79 -8.57 23.00
C ALA A 9 -0.36 -9.02 23.36
N ALA A 10 -0.17 -10.29 23.74
CA ALA A 10 1.16 -10.83 24.07
C ALA A 10 2.06 -10.90 22.83
N GLU A 11 1.50 -11.19 21.66
CA GLU A 11 2.22 -11.20 20.39
C GLU A 11 2.52 -9.77 19.92
N ALA A 12 1.54 -8.86 20.01
CA ALA A 12 1.71 -7.44 19.68
C ALA A 12 2.77 -6.75 20.58
N GLN A 13 2.88 -7.16 21.84
CA GLN A 13 3.89 -6.63 22.76
C GLN A 13 5.33 -6.89 22.29
N VAL A 14 5.57 -7.96 21.53
CA VAL A 14 6.90 -8.26 20.96
C VAL A 14 7.29 -7.22 19.92
N LEU A 15 6.34 -6.79 19.08
CA LEU A 15 6.55 -5.68 18.15
C LEU A 15 6.81 -4.39 18.93
N GLU A 16 5.94 -4.05 19.89
CA GLU A 16 6.02 -2.79 20.62
C GLU A 16 7.36 -2.62 21.35
N ALA A 17 7.90 -3.70 21.94
CA ALA A 17 9.21 -3.70 22.58
C ALA A 17 10.39 -3.46 21.60
N THR A 18 10.16 -3.66 20.30
CA THR A 18 11.16 -3.46 19.24
C THR A 18 11.07 -2.06 18.62
N LEU A 19 9.92 -1.39 18.71
CA LEU A 19 9.70 -0.10 18.05
C LEU A 19 10.48 1.04 18.72
N PRO A 20 11.04 1.99 17.94
CA PRO A 20 11.68 3.17 18.50
C PRO A 20 10.70 4.01 19.34
N GLN A 21 11.18 4.58 20.44
CA GLN A 21 10.36 5.42 21.32
C GLN A 21 9.82 6.67 20.61
N GLY A 22 10.58 7.25 19.67
CA GLY A 22 10.18 8.43 18.89
C GLY A 22 9.31 8.14 17.67
N LEU A 23 8.88 6.90 17.45
CA LEU A 23 8.03 6.56 16.31
C LEU A 23 6.64 7.17 16.49
N THR A 24 6.16 7.88 15.47
CA THR A 24 4.84 8.52 15.49
C THR A 24 3.72 7.49 15.51
N GLU A 25 2.58 7.84 16.11
CA GLU A 25 1.43 6.92 16.21
C GLU A 25 0.97 6.34 14.86
N PRO A 26 0.86 7.12 13.78
CA PRO A 26 0.48 6.56 12.47
C PRO A 26 1.51 5.55 11.93
N MET A 27 2.81 5.75 12.18
CA MET A 27 3.83 4.78 11.78
C MET A 27 3.82 3.54 12.67
N ARG A 28 3.41 3.69 13.93
CA ARG A 28 3.17 2.60 14.88
C ARG A 28 1.99 1.72 14.40
N GLU A 29 0.90 2.33 13.95
CA GLU A 29 -0.24 1.64 13.33
C GLU A 29 0.16 0.89 12.05
N VAL A 30 0.95 1.52 11.17
CA VAL A 30 1.48 0.85 9.97
C VAL A 30 2.37 -0.34 10.34
N ALA A 31 3.23 -0.19 11.36
CA ALA A 31 4.06 -1.28 11.88
C ALA A 31 3.20 -2.48 12.30
N LEU A 32 2.15 -2.22 13.09
CA LEU A 32 1.23 -3.25 13.57
C LEU A 32 0.53 -3.94 12.40
N CYS A 33 0.05 -3.18 11.42
CA CYS A 33 -0.61 -3.73 10.24
C CYS A 33 0.30 -4.71 9.45
N LEU A 34 1.56 -4.33 9.21
CA LEU A 34 2.54 -5.17 8.53
C LEU A 34 2.89 -6.42 9.35
N PHE A 35 3.07 -6.23 10.66
CA PHE A 35 3.39 -7.32 11.59
C PHE A 35 2.27 -8.35 11.68
N GLU A 36 1.01 -7.91 11.83
CA GLU A 36 -0.17 -8.77 11.84
C GLU A 36 -0.25 -9.60 10.56
N ALA A 37 -0.06 -8.97 9.40
CA ALA A 37 -0.13 -9.65 8.11
C ALA A 37 0.91 -10.77 7.96
N LEU A 38 2.10 -10.62 8.57
CA LEU A 38 3.15 -11.64 8.61
C LEU A 38 2.89 -12.71 9.67
N ALA A 39 2.55 -12.30 10.88
CA ALA A 39 2.34 -13.21 12.00
C ALA A 39 1.18 -14.17 11.74
N LEU A 40 0.08 -13.69 11.13
CA LEU A 40 -1.10 -14.50 10.82
C LEU A 40 -0.85 -15.57 9.73
N GLN A 41 0.28 -15.54 9.02
CA GLN A 41 0.66 -16.62 8.11
C GLN A 41 1.20 -17.86 8.85
N ASP A 42 1.56 -17.69 10.12
CA ASP A 42 2.04 -18.77 10.96
C ASP A 42 0.88 -19.41 11.72
N GLY A 43 0.79 -20.75 11.69
CA GLY A 43 -0.28 -21.49 12.38
C GLY A 43 -0.29 -21.32 13.91
N ARG A 44 0.79 -20.78 14.49
CA ARG A 44 0.90 -20.50 15.93
C ARG A 44 0.24 -19.18 16.35
N ALA A 45 -0.15 -18.34 15.40
CA ALA A 45 -0.74 -17.03 15.67
C ALA A 45 -2.02 -17.11 16.51
N GLY A 46 -2.24 -16.11 17.37
CA GLY A 46 -3.38 -16.11 18.30
C GLY A 46 -3.06 -16.84 19.62
N SER A 47 -1.79 -17.15 19.88
CA SER A 47 -1.39 -17.73 21.16
C SER A 47 -1.42 -16.67 22.26
N LYS A 48 -2.16 -16.96 23.35
CA LYS A 48 -2.18 -16.09 24.55
C LYS A 48 -0.85 -16.11 25.32
N HIS A 49 -0.11 -17.20 25.17
CA HIS A 49 1.19 -17.40 25.80
C HIS A 49 2.15 -17.96 24.75
N PRO A 50 2.73 -17.09 23.89
CA PRO A 50 3.76 -17.51 22.94
C PRO A 50 4.86 -18.28 23.66
N ASN A 51 5.24 -19.46 23.20
CA ASN A 51 6.42 -20.14 23.73
C ASN A 51 7.69 -19.46 23.20
N ASP A 52 8.87 -19.87 23.67
CA ASP A 52 10.12 -19.18 23.34
C ASP A 52 10.50 -19.28 21.86
N ASP A 53 10.18 -20.39 21.21
CA ASP A 53 10.34 -20.55 19.77
C ASP A 53 9.47 -19.54 18.99
N TRP A 54 8.19 -19.43 19.37
CA TRP A 54 7.29 -18.46 18.73
C TRP A 54 7.68 -17.02 19.03
N ARG A 55 8.08 -16.69 20.27
CA ARG A 55 8.61 -15.36 20.61
C ARG A 55 9.82 -15.01 19.75
N SER A 56 10.74 -15.96 19.54
CA SER A 56 11.92 -15.75 18.71
C SER A 56 11.55 -15.50 17.24
N ALA A 57 10.53 -16.20 16.73
CA ALA A 57 10.00 -15.93 15.39
C ALA A 57 9.33 -14.54 15.30
N LEU A 58 8.49 -14.17 16.28
CA LEU A 58 7.88 -12.85 16.36
C LEU A 58 8.93 -11.73 16.43
N GLN A 59 10.02 -11.93 17.17
CA GLN A 59 11.14 -10.97 17.20
C GLN A 59 11.77 -10.78 15.82
N ARG A 60 12.00 -11.87 15.06
CA ARG A 60 12.50 -11.77 13.67
C ARG A 60 11.52 -11.02 12.76
N LEU A 61 10.23 -11.28 12.90
CA LEU A 61 9.19 -10.55 12.15
C LEU A 61 9.17 -9.06 12.51
N ALA A 62 9.29 -8.71 13.80
CA ALA A 62 9.35 -7.32 14.26
C ALA A 62 10.57 -6.58 13.71
N GLN A 63 11.74 -7.23 13.68
CA GLN A 63 12.94 -6.67 13.06
C GLN A 63 12.77 -6.45 11.54
N GLN A 64 12.11 -7.39 10.85
CA GLN A 64 11.79 -7.24 9.44
C GLN A 64 10.84 -6.05 9.19
N VAL A 65 9.81 -5.87 10.02
CA VAL A 65 8.88 -4.72 9.94
C VAL A 65 9.63 -3.41 10.16
N LEU A 66 10.55 -3.35 11.13
CA LEU A 66 11.37 -2.17 11.37
C LEU A 66 12.22 -1.83 10.13
N ALA A 67 12.83 -2.83 9.49
CA ALA A 67 13.58 -2.63 8.26
C ALA A 67 12.70 -2.12 7.10
N GLN A 68 11.47 -2.64 6.97
CA GLN A 68 10.49 -2.19 5.98
C GLN A 68 10.10 -0.73 6.22
N LEU A 69 9.80 -0.34 7.46
CA LEU A 69 9.45 1.03 7.82
C LEU A 69 10.60 2.00 7.56
N ALA A 70 11.83 1.62 7.93
CA ALA A 70 13.01 2.44 7.67
C ALA A 70 13.19 2.67 6.17
N HIS A 71 13.00 1.62 5.35
CA HIS A 71 13.06 1.75 3.90
C HIS A 71 11.93 2.64 3.35
N MET A 72 10.68 2.44 3.79
CA MET A 72 9.54 3.28 3.40
C MET A 72 9.76 4.75 3.76
N ALA A 73 10.25 5.03 4.97
CA ALA A 73 10.54 6.40 5.40
C ALA A 73 11.65 7.03 4.57
N ALA A 74 12.71 6.29 4.25
CA ALA A 74 13.81 6.78 3.42
C ALA A 74 13.42 7.00 1.94
N THR A 75 12.53 6.17 1.41
CA THR A 75 12.16 6.17 -0.02
C THR A 75 10.92 7.02 -0.33
N LEU A 76 9.95 7.05 0.59
CA LEU A 76 8.64 7.70 0.40
C LEU A 76 8.42 8.88 1.36
N GLY A 77 9.37 9.14 2.27
CA GLY A 77 9.31 10.26 3.21
C GLY A 77 9.31 11.62 2.52
N GLY A 78 8.79 12.63 3.21
CA GLY A 78 8.66 13.99 2.68
C GLY A 78 7.41 14.25 1.83
N GLY A 79 6.61 13.23 1.54
CA GLY A 79 5.31 13.35 0.87
C GLY A 79 4.18 12.59 1.58
N ALA A 80 2.93 12.90 1.25
CA ALA A 80 1.77 12.14 1.75
C ALA A 80 1.58 10.86 0.91
N ILE A 81 1.53 9.70 1.58
CA ILE A 81 1.23 8.40 0.94
C ILE A 81 -0.27 8.13 1.09
N TYR A 82 -0.95 7.87 -0.02
CA TYR A 82 -2.35 7.46 -0.02
C TYR A 82 -2.47 5.93 -0.13
N LEU A 83 -3.05 5.30 0.90
CA LEU A 83 -3.36 3.86 0.89
C LEU A 83 -4.83 3.67 0.49
N ALA A 84 -5.07 3.18 -0.73
CA ALA A 84 -6.42 2.89 -1.21
C ALA A 84 -6.98 1.62 -0.54
N LYS A 85 -8.30 1.55 -0.35
CA LYS A 85 -8.97 0.33 0.14
C LYS A 85 -9.07 -0.70 -1.00
N GLY A 86 -8.25 -1.75 -0.97
CA GLY A 86 -8.22 -2.85 -1.94
C GLY A 86 -6.96 -2.88 -2.83
N ILE A 87 -6.64 -4.04 -3.43
CA ILE A 87 -5.42 -4.28 -4.26
C ILE A 87 -5.53 -3.71 -5.68
N ALA A 88 -6.67 -3.12 -6.06
CA ALA A 88 -6.84 -2.44 -7.35
C ALA A 88 -6.78 -0.92 -7.16
N VAL A 89 -5.77 -0.28 -7.76
CA VAL A 89 -5.78 1.18 -7.96
C VAL A 89 -6.79 1.49 -9.05
N HIS A 90 -8.08 1.46 -8.71
CA HIS A 90 -9.09 2.07 -9.54
C HIS A 90 -9.07 3.56 -9.26
N LEU A 91 -8.74 4.35 -10.28
CA LEU A 91 -8.98 5.78 -10.26
C LEU A 91 -10.43 6.02 -9.88
N SER A 92 -10.67 6.89 -8.89
CA SER A 92 -12.03 7.26 -8.53
C SER A 92 -12.70 7.98 -9.71
N ALA A 93 -14.02 8.05 -9.72
CA ALA A 93 -14.75 8.84 -10.73
C ALA A 93 -14.25 10.30 -10.76
N ARG A 94 -13.98 10.87 -9.58
CA ARG A 94 -13.38 12.20 -9.41
C ARG A 94 -12.00 12.30 -10.06
N ASP A 95 -11.15 11.30 -9.87
CA ASP A 95 -9.81 11.29 -10.46
C ASP A 95 -9.89 11.20 -11.99
N ARG A 96 -10.85 10.44 -12.54
CA ARG A 96 -11.11 10.38 -13.99
C ARG A 96 -11.64 11.70 -14.54
N GLU A 97 -12.55 12.37 -13.84
CA GLU A 97 -13.05 13.69 -14.20
C GLU A 97 -11.93 14.73 -14.18
N MET A 98 -11.10 14.73 -13.14
CA MET A 98 -9.92 15.59 -13.04
C MET A 98 -8.96 15.34 -14.21
N CYS A 99 -8.68 14.08 -14.54
CA CYS A 99 -7.86 13.70 -15.68
C CYS A 99 -8.47 14.11 -17.03
N ALA A 100 -9.80 14.10 -17.17
CA ALA A 100 -10.47 14.61 -18.37
C ALA A 100 -10.30 16.12 -18.54
N GLN A 101 -10.09 16.87 -17.46
CA GLN A 101 -9.82 18.32 -17.46
C GLN A 101 -8.32 18.66 -17.57
N PHE A 102 -7.44 17.66 -17.62
CA PHE A 102 -6.00 17.85 -17.71
C PHE A 102 -5.57 18.30 -19.11
N ARG A 103 -4.86 19.43 -19.18
CA ARG A 103 -4.42 20.08 -20.43
C ARG A 103 -2.92 19.94 -20.70
N GLY A 104 -2.19 19.14 -19.91
CA GLY A 104 -0.75 18.93 -20.06
C GLY A 104 0.11 19.75 -19.09
N ASN A 105 -0.34 20.93 -18.67
CA ASN A 105 0.45 21.84 -17.83
C ASN A 105 -0.34 22.53 -16.71
N ASN A 106 -1.61 22.18 -16.50
CA ASN A 106 -2.50 22.85 -15.55
C ASN A 106 -2.54 22.20 -14.15
N TYR A 107 -1.43 21.62 -13.69
CA TYR A 107 -1.35 20.91 -12.41
C TYR A 107 -1.76 21.77 -11.21
N ALA A 108 -1.25 22.99 -11.10
CA ALA A 108 -1.60 23.93 -10.04
C ALA A 108 -3.09 24.31 -10.04
N GLN A 109 -3.68 24.44 -11.25
CA GLN A 109 -5.10 24.74 -11.40
C GLN A 109 -5.97 23.57 -10.93
N LEU A 110 -5.62 22.34 -11.32
CA LEU A 110 -6.32 21.13 -10.89
C LEU A 110 -6.13 20.87 -9.39
N ALA A 111 -4.94 21.12 -8.86
CA ALA A 111 -4.64 21.02 -7.43
C ALA A 111 -5.58 21.93 -6.63
N ARG A 112 -5.73 23.18 -7.04
CA ARG A 112 -6.66 24.13 -6.43
C ARG A 112 -8.12 23.73 -6.61
N ALA A 113 -8.51 23.29 -7.80
CA ALA A 113 -9.90 22.95 -8.12
C ALA A 113 -10.39 21.69 -7.39
N TYR A 114 -9.51 20.73 -7.12
CA TYR A 114 -9.84 19.45 -6.50
C TYR A 114 -9.36 19.32 -5.04
N GLY A 115 -8.77 20.38 -4.47
CA GLY A 115 -8.27 20.39 -3.09
C GLY A 115 -7.12 19.40 -2.86
N LEU A 116 -6.22 19.27 -3.82
CA LEU A 116 -5.09 18.34 -3.80
C LEU A 116 -3.76 19.09 -3.83
N THR A 117 -2.67 18.44 -3.44
CA THR A 117 -1.32 18.96 -3.73
C THR A 117 -1.01 18.75 -5.20
N GLU A 118 -0.19 19.62 -5.79
CA GLU A 118 0.26 19.44 -7.18
C GLU A 118 0.89 18.07 -7.42
N MET A 119 1.63 17.56 -6.43
CA MET A 119 2.23 16.23 -6.52
C MET A 119 1.19 15.12 -6.58
N ARG A 120 0.11 15.24 -5.80
CA ARG A 120 -0.98 14.28 -5.86
C ARG A 120 -1.69 14.31 -7.21
N VAL A 121 -1.88 15.49 -7.80
CA VAL A 121 -2.43 15.62 -9.15
C VAL A 121 -1.54 14.93 -10.18
N ARG A 122 -0.21 15.13 -10.12
CA ARG A 122 0.75 14.44 -11.02
C ARG A 122 0.63 12.92 -10.93
N GLN A 123 0.63 12.36 -9.71
CA GLN A 123 0.49 10.92 -9.50
C GLN A 123 -0.80 10.34 -10.10
N ILE A 124 -1.91 11.05 -9.94
CA ILE A 124 -3.21 10.64 -10.48
C ILE A 124 -3.20 10.68 -12.01
N VAL A 125 -2.68 11.75 -12.60
CA VAL A 125 -2.53 11.88 -14.06
C VAL A 125 -1.64 10.77 -14.62
N ASP A 126 -0.50 10.48 -13.98
CA ASP A 126 0.40 9.40 -14.41
C ASP A 126 -0.26 8.02 -14.33
N ALA A 127 -1.03 7.76 -13.27
CA ALA A 127 -1.81 6.53 -13.13
C ALA A 127 -2.87 6.40 -14.24
N TYR A 128 -3.57 7.49 -14.57
CA TYR A 128 -4.57 7.53 -15.65
C TYR A 128 -3.95 7.31 -17.03
N GLN A 129 -2.82 7.94 -17.33
CA GLN A 129 -2.12 7.77 -18.59
C GLN A 129 -1.59 6.35 -18.75
N ARG A 130 -1.05 5.74 -17.68
CA ARG A 130 -0.64 4.33 -17.70
C ARG A 130 -1.81 3.39 -17.94
N GLU A 131 -2.95 3.58 -17.25
CA GLU A 131 -4.17 2.78 -17.47
C GLU A 131 -4.65 2.90 -18.93
N ALA A 132 -4.64 4.11 -19.48
CA ALA A 132 -5.03 4.36 -20.87
C ALA A 132 -4.05 3.72 -21.87
N PHE A 133 -2.75 3.77 -21.60
CA PHE A 133 -1.71 3.16 -22.44
C PHE A 133 -1.82 1.63 -22.46
N LEU A 134 -1.98 1.00 -21.29
CA LEU A 134 -2.17 -0.45 -21.17
C LEU A 134 -3.44 -0.91 -21.91
N ARG A 135 -4.55 -0.17 -21.79
CA ARG A 135 -5.78 -0.46 -22.53
C ARG A 135 -5.60 -0.43 -24.05
N ARG A 136 -4.73 0.45 -24.57
CA ARG A 136 -4.45 0.56 -26.01
C ARG A 136 -3.56 -0.58 -26.52
N GLN A 137 -2.65 -1.11 -25.71
CA GLN A 137 -1.80 -2.24 -26.13
C GLN A 137 -2.58 -3.55 -26.30
N HIS A 138 -3.73 -3.71 -25.65
CA HIS A 138 -4.61 -4.86 -25.86
C HIS A 138 -5.37 -4.83 -27.20
N VAL A 139 -5.15 -3.80 -28.03
CA VAL A 139 -5.62 -3.74 -29.42
C VAL A 139 -4.39 -3.64 -30.31
N LEU A 140 -3.87 -4.79 -30.77
CA LEU A 140 -2.89 -4.86 -31.87
C LEU A 140 -3.68 -5.00 -33.18
N PRO A 141 -3.80 -3.96 -34.01
CA PRO A 141 -4.28 -4.12 -35.38
C PRO A 141 -3.18 -4.82 -36.18
N GLY A 142 -3.47 -6.00 -36.74
CA GLY A 142 -2.52 -6.73 -37.60
C GLY A 142 -2.20 -8.17 -37.21
N LEU A 143 -2.86 -8.75 -36.22
CA LEU A 143 -2.96 -10.22 -36.08
C LEU A 143 -4.35 -10.69 -36.49
N GLU A 144 -4.76 -10.32 -37.71
CA GLU A 144 -5.71 -11.17 -38.43
C GLU A 144 -4.94 -12.45 -38.73
N THR A 145 -5.36 -13.54 -38.09
CA THR A 145 -4.98 -14.88 -38.51
C THR A 145 -5.48 -15.02 -39.95
N ALA A 146 -4.58 -14.74 -40.89
CA ALA A 146 -4.74 -15.11 -42.28
C ALA A 146 -4.92 -16.63 -42.31
N ASP A 147 -6.16 -17.01 -42.60
CA ASP A 147 -6.54 -18.10 -43.48
C ASP A 147 -5.86 -19.46 -43.21
N ILE A 148 -6.58 -20.32 -42.50
CA ILE A 148 -6.49 -21.76 -42.75
C ILE A 148 -7.85 -22.17 -43.30
N SER A 149 -7.92 -22.22 -44.63
CA SER A 149 -8.94 -22.93 -45.39
C SER A 149 -8.99 -24.43 -45.03
#